data_AF-A0A944YX90-F1
#
_entry.id   AF-A0A944YX90-F1
#
_cell.length_a   1.000
_cell.length_b   1.000
_cell.length_c   1.000
_cell.angle_alpha   90.00
_cell.angle_beta   90.00
_cell.angle_gamma   90.00
#
_symmetry.space_group_name_H-M   'P 1'
#
loop_
_entity.id
_entity.type
_entity.pdbx_description
1 polymer ?
#
loop_
_entity_poly.entity_id
_entity_poly.type
_entity_poly.pdbx_seq_one_letter_code
_entity_poly.pdbx_strand_id
1 'polypeptide(L)'
;MTEAFPIWVLIADYIMGVIMWTLIGRFGMSLFLREDTPFFFARFFIRVTNPLLHLFNPVTPKFLIRPLIPLYVAWFFFLIRFYLMPWALGYTVMGMLSFPLESEFASALNYFVGLLVN
;
A
#
# COMPACT_ATOMS: atom_id res chain seq x y z
N MET A 1 -27.76 -3.65 -2.81
CA MET A 1 -27.78 -2.45 -1.95
C MET A 1 -26.35 -2.19 -1.57
N THR A 2 -25.76 -1.11 -2.08
CA THR A 2 -24.38 -0.72 -1.74
C THR A 2 -24.38 -0.27 -0.29
N GLU A 3 -23.94 -1.15 0.62
CA GLU A 3 -23.55 -0.76 1.98
C GLU A 3 -22.56 0.39 1.84
N ALA A 4 -23.02 1.63 2.06
CA ALA A 4 -22.17 2.79 1.99
C ALA A 4 -21.20 2.69 3.17
N PHE A 5 -19.96 2.30 2.90
CA PHE A 5 -18.92 2.24 3.92
C PHE A 5 -18.84 3.60 4.63
N PRO A 6 -18.70 3.63 5.97
CA PRO A 6 -18.49 4.88 6.67
C PRO A 6 -17.26 5.60 6.10
N ILE A 7 -17.39 6.91 5.87
CA ILE A 7 -16.34 7.73 5.24
C ILE A 7 -14.99 7.59 5.96
N TRP A 8 -15.00 7.46 7.29
CA TRP A 8 -13.78 7.27 8.07
C TRP A 8 -13.05 5.95 7.77
N VAL A 9 -13.79 4.87 7.45
CA VAL A 9 -13.21 3.57 7.06
C VAL A 9 -12.50 3.72 5.73
N LEU A 10 -13.13 4.42 4.78
CA LEU A 10 -12.55 4.70 3.48
C LEU A 10 -11.26 5.53 3.61
N ILE A 11 -11.29 6.60 4.41
CA ILE A 11 -10.10 7.43 4.66
C ILE A 11 -8.97 6.60 5.29
N ALA A 12 -9.29 5.76 6.28
CA ALA A 12 -8.30 4.89 6.92
C ALA A 12 -7.70 3.89 5.92
N ASP A 13 -8.54 3.27 5.09
CA ASP A 13 -8.10 2.34 4.03
C ASP A 13 -7.15 3.02 3.04
N TYR A 14 -7.49 4.22 2.59
CA TYR A 14 -6.65 5.01 1.69
C TYR A 14 -5.31 5.37 2.30
N ILE A 15 -5.29 5.82 3.57
CA ILE A 15 -4.04 6.15 4.27
C ILE A 15 -3.14 4.91 4.34
N MET A 16 -3.72 3.76 4.73
CA MET A 16 -2.98 2.50 4.79
C MET A 16 -2.52 2.04 3.40
N GLY A 17 -3.34 2.23 2.37
CA GLY A 17 -3.00 1.94 0.98
C GLY A 17 -1.83 2.78 0.49
N VAL A 18 -1.84 4.09 0.74
CA VAL A 18 -0.73 5.00 0.39
C VAL A 18 0.55 4.60 1.11
N ILE A 19 0.48 4.27 2.40
CA ILE A 19 1.64 3.79 3.17
C ILE A 19 2.20 2.50 2.56
N MET A 20 1.33 1.52 2.28
CA MET A 20 1.70 0.25 1.68
C MET A 20 2.37 0.44 0.31
N TRP A 21 1.76 1.21 -0.60
CA TRP A 21 2.31 1.49 -1.92
C TRP A 21 3.64 2.26 -1.85
N THR A 22 3.80 3.15 -0.88
CA THR A 22 5.07 3.86 -0.67
C THR A 22 6.18 2.89 -0.24
N LEU A 23 5.87 1.93 0.63
CA LEU A 23 6.81 0.88 1.05
C LEU A 23 7.16 -0.08 -0.09
N ILE A 24 6.19 -0.45 -0.93
CA ILE A 24 6.44 -1.24 -2.15
C ILE A 24 7.33 -0.46 -3.12
N GLY A 25 7.08 0.84 -3.29
CA GLY A 25 7.95 1.73 -4.08
C GLY A 25 9.38 1.76 -3.54
N ARG A 26 9.53 1.90 -2.20
CA ARG A 26 10.82 1.85 -1.50
C ARG A 26 11.57 0.54 -1.76
N PHE A 27 10.87 -0.59 -1.71
CA PHE A 27 11.42 -1.89 -2.08
C PHE A 27 11.87 -1.89 -3.54
N GLY A 28 11.01 -1.48 -4.47
CA GLY A 28 11.34 -1.42 -5.90
C GLY A 28 12.61 -0.61 -6.17
N MET A 29 12.76 0.57 -5.56
CA MET A 29 13.99 1.36 -5.71
C MET A 29 15.20 0.67 -5.08
N SER A 30 15.05 -0.01 -3.94
CA SER A 30 16.18 -0.71 -3.31
C SER A 30 16.71 -1.90 -4.13
N LEU A 31 15.93 -2.40 -5.11
CA LEU A 31 16.39 -3.43 -6.05
C LEU A 31 17.35 -2.87 -7.11
N PHE A 32 17.12 -1.62 -7.55
CA PHE A 32 17.88 -1.01 -8.66
C PHE A 32 18.90 0.03 -8.19
N LEU A 33 18.67 0.64 -7.03
CA LEU A 33 19.44 1.76 -6.49
C LEU A 33 19.95 1.43 -5.09
N ARG A 34 21.15 1.91 -4.80
CA ARG A 34 21.73 1.82 -3.46
C ARG A 34 21.00 2.74 -2.48
N GLU A 35 21.05 2.43 -1.19
CA GLU A 35 20.41 3.24 -0.16
C GLU A 35 21.03 4.64 -0.01
N ASP A 36 22.28 4.84 -0.45
CA ASP A 36 23.03 6.10 -0.41
C ASP A 36 22.95 6.92 -1.70
N THR A 37 22.02 6.59 -2.60
CA THR A 37 21.93 7.21 -3.94
C THR A 37 21.62 8.73 -3.87
N PRO A 38 22.30 9.58 -4.67
CA PRO A 38 22.02 11.02 -4.73
C PRO A 38 20.72 11.39 -5.47
N PHE A 39 19.96 10.41 -5.93
CA PHE A 39 18.74 10.60 -6.70
C PHE A 39 17.61 11.14 -5.81
N PHE A 40 17.04 12.28 -6.18
CA PHE A 40 16.04 12.99 -5.37
C PHE A 40 14.82 12.12 -5.04
N PHE A 41 14.28 11.41 -6.02
CA PHE A 41 13.08 10.58 -5.83
C PHE A 41 13.34 9.44 -4.84
N ALA A 42 14.46 8.73 -4.98
CA ALA A 42 14.85 7.69 -4.04
C ALA A 42 15.00 8.23 -2.61
N ARG A 43 15.64 9.39 -2.44
CA ARG A 43 15.81 10.04 -1.13
C ARG A 43 14.48 10.40 -0.47
N PHE A 44 13.48 10.84 -1.23
CA PHE A 44 12.15 11.12 -0.69
C PHE A 44 11.54 9.86 -0.07
N PHE A 45 11.50 8.75 -0.79
CA PHE A 45 10.97 7.50 -0.28
C PHE A 45 11.78 6.93 0.87
N ILE A 46 13.11 6.99 0.82
CA ILE A 46 13.99 6.63 1.95
C ILE A 46 13.57 7.41 3.21
N ARG A 47 13.46 8.73 3.09
CA ARG A 47 13.15 9.61 4.21
C ARG A 47 11.76 9.38 4.79
N VAL A 48 10.76 9.18 3.93
CA VAL A 48 9.37 8.95 4.36
C VAL A 48 9.20 7.57 5.00
N THR A 49 9.87 6.54 4.46
CA THR A 49 9.69 5.16 4.95
C THR A 49 10.57 4.82 6.15
N ASN A 50 11.75 5.42 6.32
CA ASN A 50 12.66 5.09 7.41
C ASN A 50 12.03 5.19 8.82
N PRO A 51 11.33 6.28 9.20
CA PRO A 51 10.68 6.37 10.51
C PRO A 51 9.68 5.24 10.75
N LEU A 52 8.92 4.89 9.70
CA LEU A 52 7.96 3.79 9.75
C LEU A 52 8.68 2.44 9.91
N LEU A 53 9.75 2.20 9.16
CA LEU A 53 10.55 0.97 9.26
C LEU A 53 11.20 0.82 10.65
N HIS A 54 11.64 1.93 11.26
CA HIS A 54 12.15 1.92 12.63
C HIS A 54 11.10 1.49 13.66
N LEU A 55 9.83 1.89 13.48
CA LEU A 55 8.73 1.47 14.33
C LEU A 55 8.48 -0.04 14.24
N PHE A 56 8.62 -0.62 13.06
CA PHE A 56 8.43 -2.06 12.80
C PHE A 56 9.68 -2.91 13.05
N ASN A 57 10.81 -2.32 13.46
CA ASN A 57 12.06 -3.03 13.74
C ASN A 57 11.91 -4.17 14.78
N PRO A 58 11.07 -4.06 15.84
CA PRO A 58 10.85 -5.17 16.78
C PRO A 58 10.13 -6.38 16.16
N VAL A 59 9.27 -6.13 15.18
CA VAL A 59 8.48 -7.17 14.48
C VAL A 59 9.28 -7.76 13.31
N THR A 60 10.22 -7.00 12.76
CA THR A 60 11.02 -7.39 11.59
C THR A 60 12.02 -8.50 11.96
N PRO A 61 11.95 -9.67 11.32
CA PRO A 61 12.88 -10.76 11.62
C PRO A 61 14.30 -10.43 11.13
N LYS A 62 15.30 -10.73 11.96
CA LYS A 62 16.72 -10.43 11.68
C LYS A 62 17.32 -11.20 10.49
N PHE A 63 16.68 -12.29 10.05
CA PHE A 63 17.15 -13.07 8.89
C PHE A 63 16.80 -12.41 7.55
N LEU A 64 15.91 -11.42 7.55
CA LEU A 64 15.45 -10.78 6.34
C LEU A 64 16.56 -9.88 5.76
N ILE A 65 16.78 -9.97 4.45
CA ILE A 65 17.74 -9.07 3.79
C ILE A 65 17.22 -7.64 3.81
N ARG A 66 18.13 -6.66 3.96
CA ARG A 66 17.77 -5.23 4.12
C ARG A 66 16.79 -4.72 3.05
N PRO A 67 16.98 -5.03 1.76
CA PRO A 67 16.02 -4.58 0.73
C PRO A 67 14.61 -5.12 0.93
N LEU A 68 14.43 -6.32 1.52
CA LEU A 68 13.11 -6.94 1.69
C LEU A 68 12.31 -6.36 2.87
N ILE A 69 12.94 -5.63 3.78
CA ILE A 69 12.29 -5.09 4.98
C ILE A 69 11.07 -4.20 4.66
N PRO A 70 11.12 -3.22 3.73
CA PRO A 70 9.95 -2.43 3.35
C PRO A 70 8.80 -3.28 2.82
N LEU A 71 9.11 -4.33 2.04
CA LEU A 71 8.08 -5.23 1.52
C LEU A 71 7.41 -6.04 2.64
N TYR A 72 8.20 -6.52 3.61
CA TYR A 72 7.69 -7.21 4.79
C TYR A 72 6.76 -6.32 5.63
N VAL A 73 7.13 -5.05 5.83
CA VAL A 73 6.25 -4.09 6.52
C VAL A 73 4.99 -3.80 5.71
N ALA A 74 5.12 -3.63 4.38
CA ALA A 74 3.97 -3.41 3.49
C ALA A 74 2.95 -4.57 3.57
N TRP A 75 3.43 -5.80 3.73
CA TRP A 75 2.57 -6.96 3.89
C TRP A 75 1.67 -6.90 5.14
N PHE A 76 2.11 -6.28 6.24
CA PHE A 76 1.23 -6.05 7.39
C PHE A 76 0.10 -5.07 7.07
N PHE A 77 0.39 -3.99 6.35
CA PHE A 77 -0.64 -3.05 5.92
C PHE A 77 -1.65 -3.72 4.97
N PHE A 78 -1.17 -4.61 4.11
CA PHE A 78 -2.02 -5.46 3.27
C PHE A 78 -2.92 -6.36 4.13
N LEU A 79 -2.36 -7.08 5.12
CA LEU A 79 -3.15 -7.91 6.03
C LEU A 79 -4.20 -7.09 6.79
N ILE A 80 -3.83 -5.90 7.25
CA ILE A 80 -4.75 -5.03 7.98
C ILE A 80 -5.90 -4.58 7.08
N ARG A 81 -5.61 -4.11 5.85
CA ARG A 81 -6.62 -3.68 4.89
C ARG A 81 -7.59 -4.80 4.52
N PHE A 82 -7.07 -5.96 4.12
CA PHE A 82 -7.92 -6.97 3.44
C PHE A 82 -8.41 -8.09 4.35
N TYR A 83 -7.82 -8.26 5.54
CA TYR A 83 -8.19 -9.34 6.46
C TYR A 83 -8.63 -8.82 7.83
N LEU A 84 -7.87 -7.92 8.47
CA LEU A 84 -8.21 -7.44 9.81
C LEU A 84 -9.40 -6.48 9.82
N MET A 85 -9.37 -5.46 8.96
CA MET A 85 -10.42 -4.45 8.89
C MET A 85 -11.79 -5.06 8.50
N PRO A 86 -11.91 -5.93 7.48
CA PRO A 86 -13.22 -6.50 7.14
C PRO A 86 -13.74 -7.40 8.24
N TRP A 87 -12.85 -8.19 8.84
CA TRP A 87 -13.20 -9.00 10.00
C TRP A 87 -13.68 -8.15 11.19
N ALA A 88 -12.97 -7.06 11.52
CA ALA A 88 -13.31 -6.18 12.64
C ALA A 88 -14.61 -5.39 12.43
N LEU A 89 -14.93 -5.04 11.19
CA LEU A 89 -16.13 -4.28 10.83
C LEU A 89 -17.32 -5.16 10.42
N GLY A 90 -17.14 -6.48 10.37
CA GLY A 90 -18.18 -7.43 9.96
C GLY A 90 -18.45 -7.46 8.45
N TYR A 91 -17.56 -6.91 7.63
CA TYR A 91 -17.66 -6.96 6.17
C TYR A 91 -17.07 -8.27 5.63
N THR A 92 -17.67 -8.81 4.57
CA THR A 92 -17.07 -9.94 3.85
C THR A 92 -15.81 -9.49 3.11
N VAL A 93 -14.80 -10.38 3.00
CA VAL A 93 -13.53 -10.11 2.30
C VAL A 93 -13.77 -9.57 0.88
N MET A 94 -14.82 -10.08 0.22
CA MET A 94 -15.19 -9.63 -1.12
C MET A 94 -15.81 -8.23 -1.16
N GLY A 95 -16.47 -7.79 -0.09
CA GLY A 95 -17.03 -6.43 0.03
C GLY A 95 -15.96 -5.33 0.13
N MET A 96 -14.77 -5.64 0.68
CA MET A 96 -13.64 -4.70 0.69
C MET A 96 -12.77 -4.74 -0.55
N LEU A 97 -12.61 -5.89 -1.20
CA LEU A 97 -11.90 -5.95 -2.49
C LEU A 97 -12.62 -5.16 -3.59
N SER A 98 -13.92 -4.91 -3.42
CA SER A 98 -14.73 -4.00 -4.24
C SER A 98 -14.76 -2.57 -3.73
N PHE A 99 -13.75 -2.10 -2.98
CA PHE A 99 -13.73 -0.71 -2.53
C PHE A 99 -13.89 0.27 -3.69
N PRO A 100 -14.59 1.40 -3.48
CA PRO A 100 -14.89 2.39 -4.52
C PRO A 100 -13.66 2.79 -5.33
N LEU A 101 -12.50 2.93 -4.71
CA LEU A 101 -11.27 3.32 -5.39
C LEU A 101 -10.83 2.32 -6.47
N GLU A 102 -10.84 1.01 -6.20
CA GLU A 102 -10.43 0.01 -7.19
C GLU A 102 -11.43 -0.01 -8.35
N SER A 103 -12.73 0.16 -8.07
CA SER A 103 -13.75 0.29 -9.11
C SER A 103 -13.66 1.61 -9.89
N GLU A 104 -13.29 2.72 -9.26
CA GLU A 104 -13.09 4.01 -9.92
C GLU A 104 -11.79 4.02 -10.72
N PHE A 105 -10.72 3.42 -10.22
CA PHE A 105 -9.44 3.29 -10.92
C PHE A 105 -9.59 2.35 -12.12
N ALA A 106 -10.31 1.24 -11.98
CA ALA A 106 -10.64 0.35 -13.09
C ALA A 106 -11.55 1.02 -14.12
N SER A 107 -12.53 1.83 -13.67
CA SER A 107 -13.41 2.57 -14.57
C SER A 107 -12.68 3.69 -15.31
N ALA A 108 -11.82 4.44 -14.61
CA ALA A 108 -10.95 5.44 -15.19
C ALA A 108 -9.97 4.82 -16.19
N LEU A 109 -9.33 3.71 -15.82
CA LEU A 109 -8.44 2.96 -16.69
C LEU A 109 -9.17 2.47 -17.95
N ASN A 110 -10.36 1.88 -17.82
CA ASN A 110 -11.18 1.45 -18.95
C ASN A 110 -11.56 2.62 -19.86
N TYR A 111 -11.90 3.78 -19.28
CA TYR A 111 -12.18 4.99 -20.04
C TYR A 111 -10.96 5.44 -20.85
N PHE A 112 -9.78 5.52 -20.23
CA PHE A 112 -8.54 5.91 -20.90
C PHE A 112 -8.12 4.90 -21.99
N VAL A 113 -8.26 3.61 -21.73
CA VAL A 113 -7.96 2.55 -22.71
C VAL A 113 -8.94 2.61 -23.88
N GLY A 114 -10.24 2.81 -23.62
CA GLY A 114 -11.25 2.96 -24.69
C GLY A 114 -11.02 4.18 -25.59
N LEU A 115 -10.35 5.22 -25.06
CA LEU A 115 -9.98 6.42 -25.81
C LEU A 115 -8.70 6.26 -26.65
N LEU A 116 -7.89 5.23 -26.37
CA LEU A 116 -6.68 4.87 -27.12
C LEU A 116 -6.91 3.79 -28.19
N VAL A 117 -7.98 3.01 -28.04
CA VAL A 117 -8.31 1.87 -28.92
C VAL A 117 -9.35 2.24 -30.00
N ASN A 118 -10.07 3.37 -29.84
CA ASN A 118 -10.87 4.02 -30.88
C ASN A 118 -10.14 5.22 -31.46
#